data_AF-J3CJQ4-F1
#
_entry.id   AF-J3CJQ4-F1
#
_cell.length_a   1.000
_cell.length_b   1.000
_cell.length_c   1.000
_cell.angle_alpha   90.00
_cell.angle_beta   90.00
_cell.angle_gamma   90.00
#
_symmetry.space_group_name_H-M   'P 1'
#
loop_
_entity.id
_entity.type
_entity.pdbx_description
1 polymer ?
#
loop_
_entity_poly.entity_id
_entity_poly.type
_entity_poly.pdbx_seq_one_letter_code
_entity_poly.pdbx_strand_id
1 'polypeptide(L)'
;MRTFIVGDETKFKAVSEKLLHANLSQVRSEAALKALQEANPHADLNKLTRGTVLFVPDTPGFKVSTTSSATEGPLAALHDLLDEALNAALKETSAGNSARLADQDQTVKAFDDGAVKKAISDPTIGGQIRESVNAVRKGFEADRELAARAEKNITDVGKAAIAKLNELGKSLG
;
A
#
# COMPACT_ATOMS: atom_id res chain seq x y z
N MET A 1 8.91 8.38 29.26
CA MET A 1 7.77 7.46 29.44
C MET A 1 7.34 7.04 28.04
N ARG A 2 7.06 5.75 27.81
CA ARG A 2 6.76 5.23 26.47
C ARG A 2 5.46 4.43 26.46
N THR A 3 4.92 4.20 25.27
CA THR A 3 3.65 3.50 25.08
C THR A 3 3.88 2.16 24.40
N PHE A 4 3.24 1.10 24.89
CA PHE A 4 3.26 -0.24 24.34
C PHE A 4 1.82 -0.72 24.11
N ILE A 5 1.54 -1.20 22.90
CA ILE A 5 0.23 -1.76 22.56
C ILE A 5 0.32 -3.28 22.61
N VAL A 6 -0.55 -3.91 23.41
CA VAL A 6 -0.63 -5.36 23.50
C VAL A 6 -1.12 -5.93 22.17
N GLY A 7 -0.28 -6.73 21.50
CA GLY A 7 -0.62 -7.46 20.27
C GLY A 7 -1.35 -8.77 20.57
N ASP A 8 -0.98 -9.86 19.88
CA ASP A 8 -1.59 -11.18 20.10
C ASP A 8 -1.13 -11.85 21.41
N GLU A 9 -0.07 -11.33 22.03
CA GLU A 9 0.47 -11.80 23.30
C GLU A 9 -0.29 -11.18 24.47
N THR A 10 -1.42 -11.79 24.81
CA THR A 10 -2.30 -11.38 25.90
C THR A 10 -1.85 -11.85 27.29
N LYS A 11 -0.81 -12.69 27.34
CA LYS A 11 -0.27 -13.22 28.60
C LYS A 11 0.78 -12.28 29.18
N PHE A 12 0.63 -11.95 30.46
CA PHE A 12 1.57 -11.13 31.23
C PHE A 12 3.03 -11.55 31.05
N LYS A 13 3.30 -12.87 31.11
CA LYS A 13 4.66 -13.41 30.99
C LYS A 13 5.31 -13.02 29.65
N ALA A 14 4.60 -13.19 28.54
CA ALA A 14 5.10 -12.85 27.20
C ALA A 14 5.35 -11.34 27.06
N VAL A 15 4.43 -10.52 27.57
CA VAL A 15 4.58 -9.05 27.59
C VAL A 15 5.77 -8.63 28.46
N SER A 16 5.95 -9.24 29.64
CA SER A 16 7.07 -8.95 30.53
C SER A 16 8.42 -9.38 29.94
N GLU A 17 8.49 -10.52 29.24
CA GLU A 17 9.68 -10.98 28.54
C GLU A 17 10.08 -10.05 27.39
N LYS A 18 9.10 -9.42 26.73
CA LYS A 18 9.38 -8.35 25.76
C LYS A 18 9.89 -7.11 26.45
N LEU A 19 9.15 -6.59 27.42
CA LEU A 19 9.43 -5.29 28.06
C LEU A 19 10.70 -5.27 28.92
N LEU A 20 11.07 -6.39 29.57
CA LEU A 20 12.18 -6.44 30.53
C LEU A 20 13.46 -7.03 29.92
N HIS A 21 14.62 -6.58 30.38
CA HIS A 21 15.91 -7.16 30.01
C HIS A 21 16.04 -8.61 30.51
N ALA A 22 16.55 -9.53 29.67
CA ALA A 22 16.66 -10.95 29.99
C ALA A 22 17.61 -11.27 31.17
N ASN A 23 18.53 -10.35 31.49
CA ASN A 23 19.57 -10.54 32.53
C ASN A 23 19.28 -9.78 33.83
N LEU A 24 18.03 -9.48 34.13
CA LEU A 24 17.67 -8.82 35.39
C LEU A 24 17.67 -9.81 36.54
N SER A 25 18.23 -9.39 37.69
CA SER A 25 18.05 -10.12 38.93
C SER A 25 16.58 -10.10 39.33
N GLN A 26 16.12 -11.15 40.03
CA GLN A 26 14.72 -11.32 40.44
C GLN A 26 14.15 -10.08 41.15
N VAL A 27 14.96 -9.45 42.02
CA VAL A 27 14.61 -8.21 42.74
C VAL A 27 14.36 -7.03 41.78
N ARG A 28 15.16 -6.90 40.71
CA ARG A 28 15.01 -5.82 39.73
C ARG A 28 13.82 -6.06 38.80
N SER A 29 13.54 -7.32 38.48
CA SER A 29 12.36 -7.69 37.71
C SER A 29 11.07 -7.36 38.47
N GLU A 30 10.99 -7.71 39.76
CA GLU A 30 9.84 -7.38 40.60
C GLU A 30 9.64 -5.87 40.76
N ALA A 31 10.73 -5.11 40.96
CA ALA A 31 10.66 -3.65 41.03
C ALA A 31 10.18 -3.02 39.71
N ALA A 32 10.62 -3.55 38.56
CA ALA A 32 10.16 -3.09 37.26
C ALA A 32 8.67 -3.40 37.04
N LEU A 33 8.22 -4.60 37.40
CA LEU A 33 6.79 -4.96 37.30
C LEU A 33 5.91 -4.09 38.20
N LYS A 34 6.36 -3.78 39.41
CA LYS A 34 5.65 -2.86 40.30
C LYS A 34 5.55 -1.46 39.68
N ALA A 35 6.64 -0.95 39.11
CA ALA A 35 6.63 0.33 38.40
C ALA A 35 5.71 0.32 37.17
N LEU A 36 5.60 -0.81 36.46
CA LEU A 36 4.66 -0.97 35.35
C LEU A 36 3.21 -0.92 35.83
N GLN A 37 2.91 -1.56 36.96
CA GLN A 37 1.58 -1.57 37.55
C GLN A 37 1.18 -0.19 38.07
N GLU A 38 2.10 0.51 38.73
CA GLU A 38 1.90 1.89 39.20
C GLU A 38 1.65 2.86 38.04
N ALA A 39 2.32 2.66 36.90
CA ALA A 39 2.10 3.47 35.70
C ALA A 39 0.80 3.14 34.94
N ASN A 40 0.17 1.99 35.22
CA ASN A 40 -1.02 1.51 34.50
C ASN A 40 -2.13 1.06 35.47
N PRO A 41 -2.68 1.95 36.31
CA PRO A 41 -3.77 1.59 37.21
C PRO A 41 -5.05 1.16 36.45
N HIS A 42 -5.17 1.51 35.17
CA HIS A 42 -6.30 1.15 34.31
C HIS A 42 -6.19 -0.24 33.67
N ALA A 43 -5.02 -0.90 33.71
CA ALA A 43 -4.81 -2.18 33.05
C ALA A 43 -4.58 -3.30 34.08
N ASP A 44 -5.37 -4.38 33.99
CA ASP A 44 -5.07 -5.61 34.71
C ASP A 44 -3.95 -6.36 33.98
N LEU A 45 -2.73 -6.27 34.51
CA LEU A 45 -1.55 -6.91 33.94
C LEU A 45 -1.68 -8.43 33.83
N ASN A 46 -2.53 -9.08 34.64
CA ASN A 46 -2.78 -10.52 34.56
C ASN A 46 -3.76 -10.91 33.45
N LYS A 47 -4.51 -9.95 32.91
CA LYS A 47 -5.56 -10.14 31.89
C LYS A 47 -5.48 -9.04 30.84
N LEU A 48 -4.40 -9.04 30.07
CA LEU A 48 -4.21 -8.07 29.00
C LEU A 48 -5.02 -8.48 27.77
N THR A 49 -5.91 -7.58 27.33
CA THR A 49 -6.61 -7.74 26.06
C THR A 49 -5.75 -7.19 24.91
N ARG A 50 -5.89 -7.77 23.72
CA ARG A 50 -5.30 -7.20 22.51
C ARG A 50 -5.82 -5.77 22.31
N GLY A 51 -4.92 -4.85 21.98
CA GLY A 51 -5.21 -3.41 21.85
C GLY A 51 -5.12 -2.63 23.16
N THR A 52 -4.88 -3.26 24.31
CA THR A 52 -4.64 -2.55 25.57
C THR A 52 -3.36 -1.73 25.46
N VAL A 53 -3.45 -0.45 25.84
CA VAL A 53 -2.34 0.50 25.84
C VAL A 53 -1.71 0.53 27.23
N LEU A 54 -0.41 0.20 27.29
CA LEU A 54 0.41 0.24 28.49
C LEU A 54 1.44 1.36 28.42
N PHE A 55 1.54 2.14 29.48
CA PHE A 55 2.59 3.13 29.70
C PHE A 55 3.77 2.49 30.42
N VAL A 56 4.90 2.41 29.74
CA VAL A 56 6.13 1.82 30.26
C VAL A 56 7.04 2.94 30.79
N PRO A 57 7.43 2.92 32.07
CA PRO A 57 8.40 3.86 32.63
C PRO A 57 9.79 3.69 32.02
N ASP A 58 10.56 4.77 31.90
CA ASP A 58 11.97 4.71 31.49
C ASP A 58 12.87 4.42 32.70
N THR A 59 12.71 3.24 33.28
CA THR A 59 13.57 2.76 34.36
C THR A 59 14.56 1.71 33.85
N PRO A 60 15.70 1.49 34.53
CA PRO A 60 16.79 0.60 34.06
C PRO A 60 16.39 -0.88 33.85
N GLY A 61 15.18 -1.27 34.28
CA GLY A 61 14.65 -2.62 34.09
C GLY A 61 13.98 -2.83 32.72
N PHE A 62 13.64 -1.78 31.99
CA PHE A 62 12.90 -1.90 30.72
C PHE A 62 13.81 -1.80 29.51
N LYS A 63 13.69 -2.75 28.58
CA LYS A 63 14.39 -2.73 27.29
C LYS A 63 14.05 -1.46 26.55
N VAL A 64 15.02 -0.57 26.36
CA VAL A 64 14.88 0.67 25.59
C VAL A 64 14.30 0.42 24.19
N SER A 65 14.66 -0.72 23.58
CA SER A 65 14.24 -1.14 22.24
C SER A 65 12.84 -1.73 22.13
N THR A 66 12.07 -1.86 23.23
CA THR A 66 10.64 -2.26 23.14
C THR A 66 9.72 -1.06 23.06
N THR A 67 10.05 -0.15 22.16
CA THR A 67 9.04 0.69 21.52
C THR A 67 8.34 -0.15 20.47
N SER A 68 7.36 -0.97 20.89
CA SER A 68 6.17 -1.10 20.04
C SER A 68 5.36 0.18 20.24
N SER A 69 5.99 1.31 19.89
CA SER A 69 5.26 2.42 19.33
C SER A 69 4.48 1.83 18.17
N ALA A 70 3.29 2.35 17.92
CA ALA A 70 2.48 2.00 16.76
C ALA A 70 3.16 2.40 15.42
N THR A 71 4.47 2.26 15.30
CA THR A 71 5.32 2.76 14.21
C THR A 71 6.24 1.69 13.63
N GLU A 72 6.66 0.64 14.37
CA GLU A 72 7.55 -0.40 13.79
C GLU A 72 6.80 -1.50 13.01
N GLY A 73 5.55 -1.82 13.40
CA GLY A 73 4.71 -2.81 12.69
C GLY A 73 3.82 -2.22 11.59
N PRO A 74 3.03 -1.15 11.86
CA PRO A 74 2.04 -0.68 10.90
C PRO A 74 2.60 0.13 9.72
N LEU A 75 3.81 0.69 9.83
CA LEU A 75 4.45 1.37 8.68
C LEU A 75 4.99 0.36 7.65
N ALA A 76 5.58 -0.74 8.12
CA ALA A 76 5.97 -1.85 7.26
C ALA A 76 4.73 -2.51 6.61
N ALA A 77 3.67 -2.75 7.39
CA ALA A 77 2.42 -3.26 6.84
C ALA A 77 1.76 -2.28 5.85
N LEU A 78 1.86 -0.97 6.07
CA LEU A 78 1.40 0.05 5.12
C LEU A 78 2.23 0.03 3.84
N HIS A 79 3.55 -0.15 3.95
CA HIS A 79 4.43 -0.28 2.80
C HIS A 79 4.04 -1.51 1.95
N ASP A 80 3.85 -2.67 2.58
CA ASP A 80 3.45 -3.90 1.89
C ASP A 80 2.08 -3.76 1.23
N LEU A 81 1.09 -3.17 1.92
CA LEU A 81 -0.22 -2.88 1.36
C LEU A 81 -0.17 -1.92 0.17
N LEU A 82 0.67 -0.87 0.27
CA LEU A 82 0.82 0.09 -0.80
C LEU A 82 1.46 -0.55 -2.05
N ASP A 83 2.50 -1.37 -1.84
CA ASP A 83 3.18 -2.07 -2.93
C ASP A 83 2.23 -3.08 -3.61
N GLU A 84 1.47 -3.85 -2.83
CA GLU A 84 0.47 -4.78 -3.36
C GLU A 84 -0.63 -4.05 -4.15
N ALA A 85 -1.18 -2.96 -3.60
CA ALA A 85 -2.21 -2.17 -4.26
C ALA A 85 -1.72 -1.52 -5.56
N LEU A 86 -0.48 -0.99 -5.57
CA LEU A 86 0.13 -0.40 -6.77
C LEU A 86 0.37 -1.46 -7.85
N ASN A 87 0.89 -2.63 -7.47
CA ASN A 87 1.11 -3.74 -8.39
C ASN A 87 -0.21 -4.27 -8.96
N ALA A 88 -1.25 -4.38 -8.14
CA ALA A 88 -2.59 -4.75 -8.59
C ALA A 88 -3.16 -3.73 -9.57
N ALA A 89 -3.09 -2.43 -9.24
CA ALA A 89 -3.57 -1.35 -10.10
C ALA A 89 -2.83 -1.31 -11.44
N LEU A 90 -1.51 -1.51 -11.43
CA LEU A 90 -0.70 -1.54 -12.65
C LEU A 90 -1.04 -2.76 -13.52
N LYS A 91 -1.23 -3.92 -12.90
CA LYS A 91 -1.63 -5.14 -13.62
C LYS A 91 -3.01 -5.00 -14.25
N GLU A 92 -3.99 -4.48 -13.51
CA GLU A 92 -5.34 -4.27 -14.01
C GLU A 92 -5.37 -3.22 -15.13
N THR A 93 -4.65 -2.11 -14.96
CA THR A 93 -4.54 -1.05 -15.97
C THR A 93 -3.88 -1.58 -17.25
N SER A 94 -2.76 -2.30 -17.13
CA SER A 94 -2.06 -2.87 -18.28
C SER A 94 -2.88 -3.93 -19.02
N ALA A 95 -3.59 -4.80 -18.29
CA ALA A 95 -4.48 -5.78 -18.88
C ALA A 95 -5.66 -5.13 -19.61
N GLY A 96 -6.29 -4.12 -18.98
CA GLY A 96 -7.38 -3.36 -19.57
C GLY A 96 -6.95 -2.58 -20.82
N ASN A 97 -5.78 -1.95 -20.78
CA ASN A 97 -5.20 -1.28 -21.93
C ASN A 97 -4.89 -2.27 -23.06
N SER A 98 -4.28 -3.42 -22.75
CA SER A 98 -3.99 -4.46 -23.75
C SER A 98 -5.26 -4.97 -24.44
N ALA A 99 -6.35 -5.18 -23.70
CA ALA A 99 -7.63 -5.57 -24.27
C ALA A 99 -8.20 -4.49 -25.19
N ARG A 100 -8.18 -3.21 -24.76
CA ARG A 100 -8.62 -2.09 -25.60
C ARG A 100 -7.78 -1.95 -26.86
N LEU A 101 -6.47 -2.15 -26.79
CA LEU A 101 -5.59 -2.10 -27.97
C LEU A 101 -5.95 -3.19 -28.97
N ALA A 102 -6.26 -4.41 -28.50
CA ALA A 102 -6.70 -5.50 -29.34
C ALA A 102 -8.04 -5.17 -30.04
N ASP A 103 -9.00 -4.60 -29.32
CA ASP A 103 -10.29 -4.16 -29.88
C ASP A 103 -10.12 -3.05 -30.91
N GLN A 104 -9.24 -2.08 -30.63
CA GLN A 104 -8.89 -1.02 -31.57
C GLN A 104 -8.26 -1.58 -32.84
N ASP A 105 -7.30 -2.51 -32.73
CA ASP A 105 -6.67 -3.15 -33.89
C ASP A 105 -7.68 -3.94 -34.73
N GLN A 106 -8.61 -4.65 -34.08
CA GLN A 106 -9.68 -5.35 -34.78
C GLN A 106 -10.62 -4.38 -35.51
N THR A 107 -10.96 -3.26 -34.88
CA THR A 107 -11.78 -2.20 -35.47
C THR A 107 -11.09 -1.56 -36.68
N VAL A 108 -9.78 -1.28 -36.57
CA VAL A 108 -8.99 -0.73 -37.69
C VAL A 108 -8.93 -1.71 -38.85
N LYS A 109 -8.74 -3.01 -38.58
CA LYS A 109 -8.80 -4.06 -39.61
C LYS A 109 -10.16 -4.15 -40.29
N ALA A 110 -11.26 -3.96 -39.55
CA ALA A 110 -12.60 -3.93 -40.12
C ALA A 110 -12.81 -2.78 -41.11
N PHE A 111 -12.11 -1.64 -40.93
CA PHE A 111 -12.14 -0.56 -41.92
C PHE A 111 -11.50 -0.94 -43.26
N ASP A 112 -10.63 -1.93 -43.27
CA ASP A 112 -9.99 -2.44 -44.48
C ASP A 112 -10.80 -3.57 -45.16
N ASP A 113 -11.97 -3.91 -44.63
CA ASP A 113 -12.90 -4.85 -45.27
C ASP A 113 -13.47 -4.28 -46.58
N GLY A 114 -13.78 -5.17 -47.52
CA GLY A 114 -14.28 -4.84 -48.85
C GLY A 114 -15.57 -4.02 -48.81
N ALA A 115 -16.46 -4.28 -47.85
CA ALA A 115 -17.70 -3.53 -47.68
C ALA A 115 -17.44 -2.05 -47.30
N VAL A 116 -16.53 -1.82 -46.35
CA VAL A 116 -16.16 -0.46 -45.91
C VAL A 116 -15.39 0.28 -47.00
N LYS A 117 -14.45 -0.40 -47.67
CA LYS A 117 -13.71 0.17 -48.83
C LYS A 117 -14.65 0.58 -49.96
N LYS A 118 -15.66 -0.24 -50.25
CA LYS A 118 -16.68 0.08 -51.25
C LYS A 118 -17.51 1.31 -50.84
N ALA A 119 -17.90 1.41 -49.57
CA ALA A 119 -18.61 2.57 -49.05
C ALA A 119 -17.74 3.86 -49.08
N ILE A 120 -16.44 3.75 -48.79
CA ILE A 120 -15.48 4.86 -48.90
C ILE A 120 -15.31 5.34 -50.35
N SER A 121 -15.52 4.45 -51.32
CA SER A 121 -15.40 4.75 -52.75
C SER A 121 -16.71 5.29 -53.35
N ASP A 122 -17.78 5.36 -52.55
CA ASP A 122 -19.07 5.89 -52.99
C ASP A 122 -18.98 7.41 -53.26
N PRO A 123 -19.46 7.91 -54.42
CA PRO A 123 -19.34 9.32 -54.80
C PRO A 123 -20.26 10.25 -53.99
N THR A 124 -21.32 9.73 -53.38
CA THR A 124 -22.30 10.49 -52.59
C THR A 124 -21.95 10.55 -51.11
N ILE A 125 -21.46 9.46 -50.52
CA ILE A 125 -21.22 9.36 -49.07
C ILE A 125 -19.76 9.04 -48.70
N GLY A 126 -18.92 8.65 -49.65
CA GLY A 126 -17.57 8.13 -49.38
C GLY A 126 -16.64 9.14 -48.71
N GLY A 127 -16.82 10.43 -48.98
CA GLY A 127 -16.09 11.52 -48.29
C GLY A 127 -16.36 11.54 -46.78
N GLN A 128 -17.63 11.50 -46.38
CA GLN A 128 -18.04 11.50 -44.97
C GLN A 128 -17.60 10.22 -44.23
N ILE A 129 -17.68 9.07 -44.92
CA ILE A 129 -17.23 7.79 -44.36
C ILE A 129 -15.71 7.80 -44.16
N ARG A 130 -14.94 8.30 -45.15
CA ARG A 130 -13.49 8.42 -45.03
C ARG A 130 -13.08 9.32 -43.87
N GLU A 131 -13.74 10.46 -43.72
CA GLU A 131 -13.50 11.39 -42.63
C GLU A 131 -13.79 10.74 -41.27
N SER A 132 -14.91 10.03 -41.15
CA SER A 132 -15.28 9.30 -39.93
C SER A 132 -14.26 8.21 -39.57
N VAL A 133 -13.81 7.42 -40.54
CA VAL A 133 -12.77 6.40 -40.35
C VAL A 133 -11.45 7.02 -39.89
N ASN A 134 -11.03 8.13 -40.52
CA ASN A 134 -9.82 8.83 -40.13
C ASN A 134 -9.93 9.44 -38.73
N ALA A 135 -11.10 9.98 -38.36
CA ALA A 135 -11.36 10.49 -37.02
C ALA A 135 -11.26 9.39 -35.97
N VAL A 136 -11.81 8.20 -36.22
CA VAL A 136 -11.68 7.04 -35.32
C VAL A 136 -10.22 6.60 -35.20
N ARG A 137 -9.48 6.49 -36.31
CA ARG A 137 -8.05 6.14 -36.28
C ARG A 137 -7.23 7.12 -35.43
N LYS A 138 -7.46 8.44 -35.61
CA LYS A 138 -6.81 9.48 -34.83
C LYS A 138 -7.20 9.43 -33.35
N GLY A 139 -8.47 9.11 -33.05
CA GLY A 139 -8.94 8.89 -31.67
C GLY A 139 -8.19 7.75 -31.00
N PHE A 140 -8.02 6.62 -31.69
CA PHE A 140 -7.26 5.48 -31.16
C PHE A 140 -5.78 5.80 -30.92
N GLU A 141 -5.14 6.60 -31.78
CA GLU A 141 -3.77 7.07 -31.53
C GLU A 141 -3.67 7.90 -30.25
N ALA A 142 -4.62 8.81 -30.03
CA ALA A 142 -4.66 9.60 -28.79
C ALA A 142 -4.92 8.72 -27.56
N ASP A 143 -5.81 7.73 -27.67
CA ASP A 143 -6.10 6.78 -26.59
C ASP A 143 -4.87 5.94 -26.23
N ARG A 144 -4.06 5.55 -27.23
CA ARG A 144 -2.78 4.83 -27.03
C ARG A 144 -1.79 5.66 -26.22
N GLU A 145 -1.67 6.94 -26.54
CA GLU A 145 -0.82 7.84 -25.76
C GLU A 145 -1.32 8.02 -24.33
N LEU A 146 -2.64 8.19 -24.15
CA LEU A 146 -3.24 8.34 -22.83
C LEU A 146 -3.06 7.07 -21.98
N ALA A 147 -3.21 5.89 -22.57
CA ALA A 147 -2.96 4.61 -21.92
C ALA A 147 -1.51 4.50 -21.43
N ALA A 148 -0.53 4.79 -22.30
CA ALA A 148 0.88 4.79 -21.94
C ALA A 148 1.22 5.81 -20.84
N ARG A 149 0.61 7.00 -20.88
CA ARG A 149 0.77 8.01 -19.82
C ARG A 149 0.15 7.56 -18.50
N ALA A 150 -1.01 6.89 -18.51
CA ALA A 150 -1.64 6.39 -17.30
C ALA A 150 -0.77 5.34 -16.59
N GLU A 151 -0.21 4.38 -17.33
CA GLU A 151 0.72 3.37 -16.77
C GLU A 151 1.98 4.00 -16.19
N LYS A 152 2.55 4.98 -16.91
CA LYS A 152 3.70 5.75 -16.42
C LYS A 152 3.36 6.51 -15.14
N ASN A 153 2.22 7.18 -15.09
CA ASN A 153 1.80 7.95 -13.92
C ASN A 153 1.62 7.05 -12.69
N ILE A 154 1.01 5.87 -12.82
CA ILE A 154 0.87 4.92 -11.71
C ILE A 154 2.25 4.51 -11.20
N THR A 155 3.19 4.23 -12.11
CA THR A 155 4.56 3.87 -11.75
C THR A 155 5.29 5.00 -11.02
N ASP A 156 5.20 6.23 -11.54
CA ASP A 156 5.90 7.39 -11.00
C ASP A 156 5.33 7.81 -9.63
N VAL A 157 3.99 7.85 -9.51
CA VAL A 157 3.31 8.12 -8.23
C VAL A 157 3.61 7.02 -7.21
N GLY A 158 3.59 5.75 -7.64
CA GLY A 158 3.92 4.62 -6.78
C GLY A 158 5.33 4.70 -6.20
N LYS A 159 6.32 4.98 -7.06
CA LYS A 159 7.71 5.21 -6.62
C LYS A 159 7.84 6.39 -5.66
N ALA A 160 7.16 7.50 -5.94
CA ALA A 160 7.20 8.67 -5.08
C ALA A 160 6.57 8.40 -3.70
N ALA A 161 5.45 7.68 -3.66
CA ALA A 161 4.77 7.30 -2.42
C ALA A 161 5.64 6.36 -1.57
N ILE A 162 6.24 5.34 -2.18
CA ILE A 162 7.19 4.42 -1.51
C ILE A 162 8.41 5.19 -0.98
N ALA A 163 8.97 6.11 -1.77
CA ALA A 163 10.10 6.93 -1.33
C ALA A 163 9.76 7.78 -0.10
N LYS A 164 8.56 8.38 -0.06
CA LYS A 164 8.09 9.16 1.09
C LYS A 164 7.85 8.31 2.32
N LEU A 165 7.31 7.10 2.18
CA LEU A 165 7.19 6.14 3.28
C LEU A 165 8.56 5.76 3.85
N ASN A 166 9.56 5.55 3.00
CA ASN A 166 10.93 5.27 3.44
C ASN A 166 11.58 6.45 4.17
N GLU A 167 11.33 7.69 3.73
CA GLU A 167 11.78 8.89 4.46
C GLU A 167 11.13 8.99 5.85
N LEU A 168 9.83 8.70 5.96
CA LEU A 168 9.10 8.64 7.22
C LEU A 168 9.63 7.54 8.15
N GLY A 169 9.92 6.37 7.61
CA GLY A 169 10.50 5.27 8.40
C GLY A 169 11.86 5.63 9.00
N LYS A 170 12.69 6.40 8.27
CA LYS A 170 13.99 6.88 8.76
C LYS A 170 13.90 7.99 9.80
N SER A 171 12.83 8.78 9.82
CA SER A 171 12.66 9.88 10.78
C SER A 171 11.96 9.45 12.08
N LEU A 172 11.26 8.32 12.05
CA LEU A 172 10.51 7.76 13.17
C LEU A 172 11.22 6.57 13.85
N GLY A 173 12.32 6.06 13.29
CA GLY A 173 13.14 4.96 13.79
C GLY A 173 14.49 5.39 14.34
#